data_AF-A0A2E9ILW3-F1
#
_entry.id   AF-A0A2E9ILW3-F1
#
_cell.length_a   1.000
_cell.length_b   1.000
_cell.length_c   1.000
_cell.angle_alpha   90.00
_cell.angle_beta   90.00
_cell.angle_gamma   90.00
#
_symmetry.space_group_name_H-M   'P 1'
#
loop_
_entity.id
_entity.type
_entity.pdbx_description
1 polymer ?
#
loop_
_entity_poly.entity_id
_entity_poly.type
_entity_poly.pdbx_seq_one_letter_code
_entity_poly.pdbx_strand_id
1 'polypeptide(L)'
;MAEGSLNALWSNRLDAHLRNMNDQQTVGIPIGPDTSLLIAECILAAVDEELITTIPNLRGIRFIDDYEFVVNLRSEAELVISTLQFILSKYELALNPTKTQIIELPHPIEPLWTSRLRTFVFRDAGTLGQRNDLTAYFDTAFTLAREALGEPVINYAISRLNAVAIEEDNWQIFQYMLSQCARSEPACLPQVCDQISYYRSSGLLVDTPLWINCLEHIILERLPLGQASEALWALWIMKQLDITLSEAVGTAVDRCEDAPVALMALSMANNGLGNPATFTRLHSFAEPSELFGQHWLLCYEANMQEWLNPPSGVDALGVHPQFDFLRNQNVSFFNINALPNIPTRHTLGSFSGGAGGGY
;
A
#
# COMPACT_ATOMS: atom_id res chain seq x y z
N MET A 1 14.02 -22.14 49.91
CA MET A 1 14.08 -22.23 48.43
C MET A 1 12.83 -21.57 47.91
N ALA A 2 12.95 -20.35 47.40
CA ALA A 2 11.82 -19.54 46.96
C ALA A 2 11.55 -19.82 45.49
N GLU A 3 10.42 -20.45 45.19
CA GLU A 3 9.81 -20.43 43.86
C GLU A 3 9.22 -19.03 43.61
N GLY A 4 10.09 -18.06 43.33
CA GLY A 4 9.68 -16.76 42.80
C GLY A 4 9.36 -16.94 41.32
N SER A 5 8.08 -17.12 40.99
CA SER A 5 7.68 -17.27 39.59
C SER A 5 8.03 -15.99 38.82
N LEU A 6 8.69 -16.15 37.67
CA LEU A 6 8.99 -15.07 36.72
C LEU A 6 7.72 -14.36 36.18
N ASN A 7 6.51 -14.76 36.59
CA ASN A 7 5.21 -14.29 36.13
C ASN A 7 4.55 -13.19 36.99
N ALA A 8 5.20 -12.69 38.05
CA ALA A 8 4.57 -11.74 38.97
C ALA A 8 4.55 -10.27 38.47
N LEU A 9 5.53 -9.87 37.65
CA LEU A 9 5.62 -8.49 37.15
C LEU A 9 4.79 -8.33 35.88
N TRP A 10 4.03 -7.22 35.78
CA TRP A 10 3.21 -6.92 34.61
C TRP A 10 4.05 -6.77 33.34
N SER A 11 5.29 -6.29 33.45
CA SER A 11 6.24 -6.15 32.34
C SER A 11 6.57 -7.50 31.69
N ASN A 12 6.80 -8.54 32.49
CA ASN A 12 7.14 -9.87 31.98
C ASN A 12 5.94 -10.51 31.27
N ARG A 13 4.72 -10.24 31.75
CA ARG A 13 3.50 -10.67 31.08
C ARG A 13 3.31 -9.97 29.75
N LEU A 14 3.53 -8.66 29.71
CA LEU A 14 3.46 -7.88 28.47
C LEU A 14 4.48 -8.39 27.45
N ASP A 15 5.73 -8.58 27.85
CA ASP A 15 6.79 -9.15 27.01
C ASP A 15 6.40 -10.52 26.45
N ALA A 16 5.94 -11.44 27.31
CA ALA A 16 5.48 -12.76 26.87
C ALA A 16 4.33 -12.67 25.85
N HIS A 17 3.36 -11.80 26.06
CA HIS A 17 2.26 -11.61 25.11
C HIS A 17 2.73 -11.04 23.77
N LEU A 18 3.63 -10.05 23.77
CA LEU A 18 4.19 -9.48 22.55
C LEU A 18 4.99 -10.50 21.75
N ARG A 19 5.82 -11.29 22.43
CA ARG A 19 6.57 -12.38 21.83
C ARG A 19 5.62 -13.43 21.25
N ASN A 20 4.56 -13.81 21.97
CA ASN A 20 3.56 -14.75 21.46
C ASN A 20 2.85 -14.23 20.19
N MET A 21 2.70 -12.92 20.04
CA MET A 21 2.09 -12.28 18.86
C MET A 21 3.08 -12.10 17.70
N ASN A 22 4.38 -12.33 17.93
CA ASN A 22 5.45 -12.14 16.95
C ASN A 22 6.28 -13.42 16.77
N ASP A 23 5.63 -14.59 16.67
CA ASP A 23 6.29 -15.90 16.47
C ASP A 23 7.43 -16.21 17.46
N GLN A 24 7.25 -15.81 18.72
CA GLN A 24 8.25 -15.93 19.80
C GLN A 24 9.54 -15.13 19.59
N GLN A 25 9.61 -14.28 18.57
CA GLN A 25 10.75 -13.42 18.31
C GLN A 25 10.97 -12.46 19.49
N THR A 26 12.23 -12.26 19.85
CA THR A 26 12.63 -11.38 20.95
C THR A 26 12.89 -9.95 20.51
N VAL A 27 12.99 -9.72 19.20
CA VAL A 27 13.27 -8.42 18.59
C VAL A 27 12.05 -8.00 17.77
N GLY A 28 11.63 -6.76 17.96
CA GLY A 28 10.47 -6.18 17.27
C GLY A 28 9.15 -6.42 17.99
N ILE A 29 8.17 -5.59 17.62
CA ILE A 29 6.78 -5.68 18.07
C ILE A 29 5.90 -6.03 16.86
N PRO A 30 4.75 -6.71 17.07
CA PRO A 30 3.85 -7.08 15.98
C PRO A 30 3.40 -5.87 15.15
N ILE A 31 3.39 -5.98 13.83
CA ILE A 31 2.87 -4.95 12.94
C ILE A 31 1.35 -5.11 12.80
N GLY A 32 0.60 -4.01 12.91
CA GLY A 32 -0.86 -3.98 12.68
C GLY A 32 -1.71 -3.65 13.91
N PRO A 33 -1.53 -4.32 15.07
CA PRO A 33 -2.32 -4.01 16.25
C PRO A 33 -2.06 -2.61 16.81
N ASP A 34 -3.12 -1.88 17.18
CA ASP A 34 -3.01 -0.56 17.83
C ASP A 34 -2.22 -0.61 19.14
N THR A 35 -2.22 -1.76 19.81
CA THR A 35 -1.40 -1.96 21.02
C THR A 35 0.09 -1.81 20.74
N SER A 36 0.55 -2.20 19.55
CA SER A 36 1.95 -2.03 19.15
C SER A 36 2.31 -0.55 18.96
N LEU A 37 1.38 0.26 18.42
CA LEU A 37 1.59 1.72 18.30
C LEU A 37 1.78 2.37 19.68
N LEU A 38 0.95 1.99 20.65
CA LEU A 38 1.08 2.48 22.02
C LEU A 38 2.43 2.10 22.65
N ILE A 39 2.89 0.87 22.41
CA ILE A 39 4.16 0.38 22.94
C ILE A 39 5.34 1.12 22.29
N ALA A 40 5.31 1.30 20.96
CA ALA A 40 6.32 2.07 20.25
C ALA A 40 6.41 3.51 20.79
N GLU A 41 5.25 4.15 21.00
CA GLU A 41 5.18 5.50 21.56
C GLU A 41 5.76 5.57 22.98
N CYS A 42 5.48 4.59 23.85
CA CYS A 42 6.09 4.51 25.17
C CYS A 42 7.63 4.40 25.12
N ILE A 43 8.18 3.63 24.19
CA ILE A 43 9.63 3.48 24.00
C ILE A 43 10.23 4.81 23.51
N LEU A 44 9.63 5.41 22.47
CA LEU A 44 10.15 6.66 21.89
C LEU A 44 9.98 7.86 22.83
N ALA A 45 8.95 7.89 23.67
CA ALA A 45 8.81 8.91 24.72
C ALA A 45 9.96 8.85 25.74
N ALA A 46 10.47 7.65 26.07
CA ALA A 46 11.64 7.51 26.93
C ALA A 46 12.94 7.97 26.22
N VAL A 47 13.03 7.77 24.90
CA VAL A 47 14.12 8.32 24.07
C VAL A 47 14.06 9.86 24.06
N ASP A 48 12.87 10.44 23.89
CA ASP A 48 12.66 11.89 23.90
C ASP A 48 13.10 12.51 25.23
N GLU A 49 12.71 11.91 26.36
CA GLU A 49 13.08 12.37 27.70
C GLU A 49 14.61 12.37 27.88
N GLU A 50 15.29 11.29 27.47
CA GLU A 50 16.74 11.23 27.57
C GLU A 50 17.44 12.24 26.65
N LEU A 51 16.92 12.43 25.42
CA LEU A 51 17.47 13.35 24.44
C LEU A 51 17.38 14.80 24.92
N ILE A 52 16.21 15.22 25.42
CA ILE A 52 15.99 16.58 25.93
C ILE A 52 16.83 16.83 27.19
N THR A 53 17.01 15.81 28.03
CA THR A 53 17.89 15.89 29.20
C THR A 53 19.36 16.06 28.79
N THR A 54 19.79 15.38 27.73
CA THR A 54 21.17 15.40 27.24
C THR A 54 21.49 16.68 26.47
N ILE A 55 20.53 17.21 25.71
CA ILE A 55 20.66 18.44 24.92
C ILE A 55 19.58 19.44 25.36
N PRO A 56 19.84 20.22 26.43
CA PRO A 56 18.87 21.17 26.94
C PRO A 56 18.47 22.22 25.90
N ASN A 57 17.18 22.55 25.84
CA ASN A 57 16.59 23.51 24.89
C ASN A 57 16.59 23.05 23.42
N LEU A 58 16.80 21.77 23.13
CA LEU A 58 16.59 21.22 21.79
C LEU A 58 15.16 21.50 21.32
N ARG A 59 15.02 22.02 20.11
CA ARG A 59 13.72 22.30 19.47
C ARG A 59 13.51 21.35 18.31
N GLY A 60 12.38 20.68 18.31
CA GLY A 60 12.00 19.76 17.26
C GLY A 60 10.59 19.24 17.45
N ILE A 61 10.18 18.42 16.50
CA ILE A 61 8.93 17.67 16.52
C ILE A 61 9.25 16.20 16.25
N ARG A 62 8.46 15.32 16.85
CA ARG A 62 8.43 13.90 16.51
C ARG A 62 7.01 13.55 16.07
N PHE A 63 6.91 12.83 14.97
CA PHE A 63 5.66 12.21 14.52
C PHE A 63 5.90 10.73 14.30
N ILE A 64 5.37 9.90 15.21
CA ILE A 64 5.66 8.45 15.26
C ILE A 64 7.18 8.23 15.37
N ASP A 65 7.83 7.70 14.34
CA ASP A 65 9.26 7.40 14.25
C ASP A 65 10.07 8.50 13.54
N ASP A 66 9.40 9.48 12.92
CA ASP A 66 10.04 10.59 12.22
C ASP A 66 10.38 11.73 13.18
N TYR A 67 11.65 12.15 13.17
CA TYR A 67 12.18 13.27 13.95
C TYR A 67 12.60 14.43 13.05
N GLU A 68 12.23 15.65 13.44
CA GLU A 68 12.73 16.89 12.82
C GLU A 68 13.22 17.86 13.89
N PHE A 69 14.45 18.35 13.76
CA PHE A 69 15.08 19.28 14.70
C PHE A 69 15.58 20.54 14.00
N VAL A 70 15.52 21.67 14.71
CA VAL A 70 16.01 22.96 14.22
C VAL A 70 17.13 23.47 15.13
N VAL A 71 18.31 23.67 14.56
CA VAL A 71 19.52 24.12 15.24
C VAL A 71 20.21 25.24 14.45
N ASN A 72 21.14 25.97 15.08
CA ASN A 72 21.77 27.13 14.44
C ASN A 72 23.05 26.76 13.69
N LEU A 73 23.75 25.73 14.15
CA LEU A 73 25.04 25.31 13.58
C LEU A 73 24.99 23.87 13.09
N ARG A 74 25.71 23.59 12.01
CA ARG A 74 25.88 22.22 11.51
C ARG A 74 26.46 21.28 12.57
N SER A 75 27.40 21.76 13.37
CA SER A 75 27.98 20.97 14.47
C SER A 75 26.96 20.59 15.54
N GLU A 76 25.94 21.43 15.78
CA GLU A 76 24.83 21.10 16.68
C GLU A 76 23.96 20.00 16.07
N ALA A 77 23.71 20.03 14.76
CA ALA A 77 22.96 18.99 14.07
C ALA A 77 23.69 17.63 14.14
N GLU A 78 25.01 17.63 13.90
CA GLU A 78 25.85 16.44 14.01
C GLU A 78 25.87 15.88 15.45
N LEU A 79 25.86 16.76 16.45
CA LEU A 79 25.72 16.37 17.86
C LEU A 79 24.35 15.74 18.15
N VAL A 80 23.25 16.32 17.64
CA VAL A 80 21.90 15.76 17.81
C VAL A 80 21.81 14.38 17.18
N ILE A 81 22.26 14.20 15.93
CA ILE A 81 22.24 12.91 15.24
C ILE A 81 23.03 11.85 16.01
N SER A 82 24.26 12.16 16.41
CA SER A 82 25.11 11.21 17.14
C SER A 82 24.55 10.85 18.51
N THR A 83 23.96 11.82 19.22
CA THR A 83 23.32 11.61 20.53
C THR A 83 22.06 10.76 20.39
N LEU A 84 21.17 11.10 19.45
CA LEU A 84 19.94 10.33 19.20
C LEU A 84 20.27 8.89 18.79
N GLN A 85 21.24 8.70 17.89
CA GLN A 85 21.70 7.36 17.49
C GLN A 85 22.22 6.54 18.67
N PHE A 86 22.95 7.17 19.60
CA PHE A 86 23.43 6.51 20.81
C PHE A 86 22.27 6.11 21.74
N ILE A 87 21.32 7.00 21.98
CA ILE A 87 20.16 6.71 22.86
C ILE A 87 19.30 5.60 22.27
N LEU A 88 18.97 5.68 20.98
CA LEU A 88 18.21 4.65 20.26
C LEU A 88 18.88 3.28 20.34
N SER A 89 20.22 3.22 20.29
CA SER A 89 20.94 1.94 20.36
C SER A 89 20.71 1.17 21.67
N LYS A 90 20.36 1.85 22.78
CA LYS A 90 20.02 1.22 24.06
C LYS A 90 18.71 0.41 24.00
N TYR A 91 17.86 0.74 23.03
CA TYR A 91 16.60 0.08 22.74
C TYR A 91 16.68 -0.81 21.50
N GLU A 92 17.89 -1.09 21.01
CA GLU A 92 18.14 -1.83 19.77
C GLU A 92 17.52 -1.17 18.52
N LEU A 93 17.29 0.14 18.57
CA LEU A 93 16.82 0.96 17.45
C LEU A 93 17.98 1.66 16.76
N ALA A 94 17.82 1.96 15.48
CA ALA A 94 18.81 2.67 14.68
C ALA A 94 18.17 3.68 13.73
N LEU A 95 18.86 4.78 13.46
CA LEU A 95 18.44 5.72 12.43
C LEU A 95 18.69 5.12 11.05
N ASN A 96 17.81 5.43 10.10
CA ASN A 96 18.02 5.04 8.71
C ASN A 96 19.00 6.03 8.04
N PRO A 97 20.21 5.61 7.61
CA PRO A 97 21.20 6.50 7.04
C PRO A 97 20.75 7.15 5.72
N THR A 98 19.84 6.51 4.96
CA THR A 98 19.36 7.06 3.69
C THR A 98 18.29 8.14 3.90
N LYS A 99 17.59 8.12 5.05
CA LYS A 99 16.59 9.13 5.41
C LYS A 99 17.15 10.24 6.32
N THR A 100 18.28 9.99 6.98
CA THR A 100 18.89 10.95 7.92
C THR A 100 19.72 11.97 7.15
N GLN A 101 19.33 13.25 7.23
CA GLN A 101 20.01 14.33 6.52
C GLN A 101 20.02 15.64 7.32
N ILE A 102 21.04 16.46 7.05
CA ILE A 102 21.14 17.84 7.54
C ILE A 102 20.78 18.75 6.37
N ILE A 103 19.70 19.50 6.51
CA ILE A 103 19.20 20.41 5.48
C ILE A 103 19.59 21.85 5.88
N GLU A 104 20.32 22.54 5.01
CA GLU A 104 20.66 23.95 5.22
C GLU A 104 19.50 24.86 4.81
N LEU A 105 19.19 25.84 5.67
CA LEU A 105 18.13 26.82 5.43
C LEU A 105 18.69 28.10 4.77
N PRO A 106 17.92 28.78 3.90
CA PRO A 106 16.53 28.49 3.54
C PRO A 106 16.42 27.30 2.57
N HIS A 107 15.50 26.38 2.88
CA HIS A 107 15.14 25.27 2.02
C HIS A 107 13.71 25.48 1.47
N PRO A 108 13.41 25.07 0.23
CA PRO A 108 12.04 25.07 -0.26
C PRO A 108 11.12 24.30 0.70
N ILE A 109 10.02 24.92 1.12
CA ILE A 109 9.03 24.30 2.02
C ILE A 109 8.38 23.08 1.34
N GLU A 110 8.23 23.15 0.02
CA GLU A 110 7.65 22.09 -0.78
C GLU A 110 8.55 21.78 -1.97
N PRO A 111 8.64 20.51 -2.40
CA PRO A 111 9.35 20.16 -3.62
C PRO A 111 8.87 20.97 -4.84
N LEU A 112 9.84 21.39 -5.67
CA LEU A 112 9.55 22.18 -6.86
C LEU A 112 8.59 21.46 -7.82
N TRP A 113 8.71 20.14 -7.93
CA TRP A 113 7.84 19.34 -8.80
C TRP A 113 6.37 19.44 -8.39
N THR A 114 6.08 19.45 -7.08
CA THR A 114 4.70 19.51 -6.57
C THR A 114 4.09 20.87 -6.88
N SER A 115 4.85 21.96 -6.66
CA SER A 115 4.40 23.32 -7.00
C SER A 115 4.14 23.50 -8.50
N ARG A 116 5.00 22.95 -9.37
CA ARG A 116 4.84 23.00 -10.83
C ARG A 116 3.59 22.26 -11.29
N LEU A 117 3.35 21.05 -10.81
CA LEU A 117 2.17 20.28 -11.18
C LEU A 117 0.89 20.90 -10.62
N ARG A 118 0.91 21.40 -9.38
CA ARG A 118 -0.27 22.05 -8.77
C ARG A 118 -0.71 23.29 -9.56
N THR A 119 0.25 24.10 -10.00
CA THR A 119 -0.01 25.38 -10.66
C THR A 119 -0.29 25.27 -12.15
N PHE A 120 -0.10 24.09 -12.78
CA PHE A 120 -0.32 23.90 -14.21
C PHE A 120 -1.79 24.18 -14.61
N VAL A 121 -2.06 25.12 -15.50
CA VAL A 121 -3.44 25.49 -15.84
C VAL A 121 -3.97 24.65 -16.99
N PHE A 122 -5.08 23.93 -16.77
CA PHE A 122 -5.89 23.37 -17.85
C PHE A 122 -6.85 24.44 -18.36
N ARG A 123 -6.70 24.83 -19.62
CA ARG A 123 -7.45 25.94 -20.21
C ARG A 123 -8.82 25.45 -20.68
N ASP A 124 -9.83 26.30 -20.55
CA ASP A 124 -11.10 26.11 -21.23
C ASP A 124 -10.93 26.53 -22.71
N ALA A 125 -10.44 25.59 -23.52
CA ALA A 125 -10.10 25.80 -24.93
C ALA A 125 -10.72 24.71 -25.83
N GLY A 126 -11.81 24.09 -25.38
CA GLY A 126 -12.48 22.97 -26.04
C GLY A 126 -11.63 21.70 -26.14
N THR A 127 -12.14 20.70 -26.86
CA THR A 127 -11.55 19.36 -26.96
C THR A 127 -10.09 19.37 -27.42
N LEU A 128 -9.78 20.09 -28.50
CA LEU A 128 -8.41 20.15 -29.03
C LEU A 128 -7.45 20.87 -28.06
N GLY A 129 -7.93 21.93 -27.40
CA GLY A 129 -7.17 22.64 -26.38
C GLY A 129 -6.85 21.76 -25.18
N GLN A 130 -7.85 21.04 -24.66
CA GLN A 130 -7.67 20.10 -23.57
C GLN A 130 -6.69 18.97 -23.95
N ARG A 131 -6.75 18.45 -25.19
CA ARG A 131 -5.80 17.43 -25.66
C ARG A 131 -4.36 17.92 -25.56
N ASN A 132 -4.10 19.14 -26.01
CA ASN A 132 -2.76 19.75 -25.95
C ASN A 132 -2.32 19.98 -24.49
N ASP A 133 -3.24 20.41 -23.63
CA ASP A 133 -2.95 20.63 -22.21
C ASP A 133 -2.68 19.32 -21.47
N LEU A 134 -3.39 18.23 -21.79
CA LEU A 134 -3.10 16.90 -21.26
C LEU A 134 -1.71 16.42 -21.66
N THR A 135 -1.35 16.54 -22.94
CA THR A 135 -0.01 16.17 -23.41
C THR A 135 1.07 16.98 -22.69
N ALA A 136 0.92 18.31 -22.64
CA ALA A 136 1.88 19.19 -21.97
C ALA A 136 1.99 18.89 -20.46
N TYR A 137 0.88 18.54 -19.81
CA TYR A 137 0.86 18.16 -18.41
C TYR A 137 1.63 16.87 -18.15
N PHE A 138 1.37 15.82 -18.94
CA PHE A 138 2.08 14.53 -18.78
C PHE A 138 3.56 14.64 -19.15
N ASP A 139 3.93 15.39 -20.20
CA ASP A 139 5.34 15.67 -20.51
C ASP A 139 6.06 16.36 -19.35
N THR A 140 5.38 17.32 -18.70
CA THR A 140 5.90 17.98 -17.50
C THR A 140 6.04 17.00 -16.34
N ALA A 141 5.02 16.18 -16.08
CA ALA A 141 5.04 15.18 -15.01
C ALA A 141 6.17 14.16 -15.19
N PHE A 142 6.36 13.64 -16.41
CA PHE A 142 7.41 12.67 -16.71
C PHE A 142 8.81 13.29 -16.63
N THR A 143 8.97 14.54 -17.03
CA THR A 143 10.24 15.26 -16.86
C THR A 143 10.57 15.40 -15.38
N LEU A 144 9.59 15.82 -14.57
CA LEU A 144 9.77 15.98 -13.12
C LEU A 144 10.03 14.65 -12.41
N ALA A 145 9.36 13.57 -12.80
CA ALA A 145 9.57 12.23 -12.24
C ALA A 145 10.99 11.72 -12.50
N ARG A 146 11.57 12.05 -13.65
CA ARG A 146 12.97 11.73 -13.96
C ARG A 146 13.99 12.57 -13.18
N GLU A 147 13.64 13.81 -12.85
CA GLU A 147 14.49 14.71 -12.06
C GLU A 147 14.43 14.38 -10.57
N ALA A 148 13.27 13.96 -10.06
CA ALA A 148 12.99 13.68 -8.67
C ALA A 148 12.85 12.16 -8.42
N LEU A 149 13.95 11.41 -8.56
CA LEU A 149 13.95 9.95 -8.41
C LEU A 149 13.49 9.54 -6.99
N GLY A 150 12.53 8.62 -6.94
CA GLY A 150 11.98 8.09 -5.68
C GLY A 150 10.84 8.92 -5.08
N GLU A 151 10.54 10.08 -5.66
CA GLU A 151 9.37 10.88 -5.29
C GLU A 151 8.12 10.38 -6.04
N PRO A 152 6.92 10.37 -5.41
CA PRO A 152 5.69 9.87 -6.00
C PRO A 152 5.04 10.88 -6.98
N VAL A 153 5.84 11.37 -7.94
CA VAL A 153 5.45 12.43 -8.89
C VAL A 153 4.29 11.97 -9.77
N ILE A 154 4.34 10.73 -10.28
CA ILE A 154 3.31 10.16 -11.16
C ILE A 154 2.00 9.97 -10.39
N ASN A 155 2.05 9.42 -9.17
CA ASN A 155 0.87 9.27 -8.31
C ASN A 155 0.18 10.61 -8.09
N TYR A 156 0.93 11.64 -7.68
CA TYR A 156 0.40 12.99 -7.49
C TYR A 156 -0.19 13.55 -8.79
N ALA A 157 0.52 13.36 -9.92
CA ALA A 157 0.09 13.88 -11.21
C ALA A 157 -1.28 13.33 -11.63
N ILE A 158 -1.51 12.03 -11.43
CA ILE A 158 -2.79 11.37 -11.74
C ILE A 158 -3.87 11.78 -10.75
N SER A 159 -3.58 11.79 -9.44
CA SER A 159 -4.55 12.22 -8.41
C SER A 159 -5.07 13.64 -8.66
N ARG A 160 -4.19 14.55 -9.11
CA ARG A 160 -4.57 15.92 -9.42
C ARG A 160 -5.60 16.03 -10.56
N LEU A 161 -5.62 15.05 -11.48
CA LEU A 161 -6.61 14.99 -12.56
C LEU A 161 -8.02 14.61 -12.06
N ASN A 162 -8.19 14.20 -10.80
CA ASN A 162 -9.53 14.06 -10.19
C ASN A 162 -10.30 15.39 -10.20
N ALA A 163 -9.60 16.52 -10.25
CA ALA A 163 -10.20 17.86 -10.31
C ALA A 163 -10.50 18.33 -11.74
N VAL A 164 -10.19 17.52 -12.76
CA VAL A 164 -10.32 17.84 -14.19
C VAL A 164 -11.36 16.91 -14.82
N ALA A 165 -12.36 17.48 -15.47
CA ALA A 165 -13.26 16.72 -16.33
C ALA A 165 -12.57 16.51 -17.68
N ILE A 166 -12.50 15.26 -18.14
CA ILE A 166 -11.85 14.90 -19.41
C ILE A 166 -12.98 14.73 -20.41
N GLU A 167 -12.84 15.40 -21.55
CA GLU A 167 -13.81 15.31 -22.66
C GLU A 167 -13.81 13.89 -23.23
N GLU A 168 -14.98 13.43 -23.69
CA GLU A 168 -15.16 12.07 -24.22
C GLU A 168 -14.18 11.77 -25.37
N ASP A 169 -14.00 12.71 -26.29
CA ASP A 169 -13.05 12.59 -27.41
C ASP A 169 -11.58 12.46 -26.97
N ASN A 170 -11.25 12.93 -25.76
CA ASN A 170 -9.90 12.86 -25.19
C ASN A 170 -9.72 11.67 -24.24
N TRP A 171 -10.78 10.92 -23.94
CA TRP A 171 -10.71 9.78 -23.05
C TRP A 171 -9.73 8.72 -23.55
N GLN A 172 -9.70 8.43 -24.85
CA GLN A 172 -8.80 7.43 -25.42
C GLN A 172 -7.31 7.79 -25.24
N ILE A 173 -6.92 9.05 -25.52
CA ILE A 173 -5.53 9.48 -25.31
C ILE A 173 -5.17 9.49 -23.82
N PHE A 174 -6.13 9.84 -22.96
CA PHE A 174 -5.93 9.81 -21.53
C PHE A 174 -5.69 8.37 -21.02
N GLN A 175 -6.43 7.38 -21.53
CA GLN A 175 -6.16 5.96 -21.23
C GLN A 175 -4.75 5.53 -21.64
N TYR A 176 -4.24 5.98 -22.80
CA TYR A 176 -2.86 5.71 -23.21
C TYR A 176 -1.81 6.36 -22.31
N MET A 177 -2.10 7.54 -21.75
CA MET A 177 -1.19 8.19 -20.80
C MET A 177 -1.20 7.46 -19.45
N LEU A 178 -2.38 7.07 -18.96
CA LEU A 178 -2.51 6.30 -17.71
C LEU A 178 -1.83 4.93 -17.80
N SER A 179 -1.98 4.22 -18.92
CA SER A 179 -1.33 2.91 -19.10
C SER A 179 0.20 3.03 -19.17
N GLN A 180 0.74 4.10 -19.78
CA GLN A 180 2.17 4.38 -19.73
C GLN A 180 2.67 4.68 -18.31
N CYS A 181 1.90 5.44 -17.53
CA CYS A 181 2.19 5.67 -16.11
C CYS A 181 2.24 4.35 -15.35
N ALA A 182 1.19 3.51 -15.48
CA ALA A 182 1.09 2.23 -14.79
C ALA A 182 2.22 1.26 -15.17
N ARG A 183 2.64 1.24 -16.44
CA ARG A 183 3.77 0.39 -16.88
C ARG A 183 5.12 0.89 -16.38
N SER A 184 5.30 2.21 -16.28
CA SER A 184 6.55 2.81 -15.81
C SER A 184 6.69 2.71 -14.28
N GLU A 185 5.61 3.00 -13.56
CA GLU A 185 5.55 3.05 -12.11
C GLU A 185 4.24 2.41 -11.61
N PRO A 186 4.20 1.08 -11.46
CA PRO A 186 2.97 0.38 -11.05
C PRO A 186 2.42 0.78 -9.69
N ALA A 187 3.21 1.47 -8.85
CA ALA A 187 2.75 2.06 -7.61
C ALA A 187 1.62 3.09 -7.81
N CYS A 188 1.40 3.60 -9.04
CA CYS A 188 0.29 4.52 -9.34
C CYS A 188 -1.03 3.83 -9.73
N LEU A 189 -1.08 2.49 -9.74
CA LEU A 189 -2.29 1.73 -10.05
C LEU A 189 -3.53 2.10 -9.22
N PRO A 190 -3.44 2.45 -7.92
CA PRO A 190 -4.60 2.94 -7.17
C PRO A 190 -5.22 4.19 -7.82
N GLN A 191 -4.39 5.18 -8.17
CA GLN A 191 -4.84 6.42 -8.80
C GLN A 191 -5.36 6.18 -10.23
N VAL A 192 -4.78 5.22 -10.95
CA VAL A 192 -5.30 4.78 -12.26
C VAL A 192 -6.67 4.11 -12.11
N CYS A 193 -6.84 3.26 -11.11
CA CYS A 193 -8.10 2.60 -10.80
C CYS A 193 -9.22 3.61 -10.52
N ASP A 194 -8.92 4.68 -9.77
CA ASP A 194 -9.85 5.78 -9.49
C ASP A 194 -10.33 6.46 -10.78
N GLN A 195 -9.40 6.76 -11.70
CA GLN A 195 -9.72 7.36 -13.00
C GLN A 195 -10.62 6.45 -13.84
N ILE A 196 -10.22 5.19 -14.01
CA ILE A 196 -10.98 4.20 -14.80
C ILE A 196 -12.38 4.00 -14.21
N SER A 197 -12.48 3.82 -12.89
CA SER A 197 -13.75 3.57 -12.20
C SER A 197 -14.71 4.74 -12.38
N TYR A 198 -14.22 5.97 -12.24
CA TYR A 198 -15.03 7.17 -12.45
C TYR A 198 -15.58 7.27 -13.88
N TYR A 199 -14.72 7.19 -14.91
CA TYR A 199 -15.16 7.36 -16.30
C TYR A 199 -16.05 6.21 -16.77
N ARG A 200 -15.77 4.99 -16.33
CA ARG A 200 -16.66 3.85 -16.59
C ARG A 200 -18.04 4.05 -15.96
N SER A 201 -18.10 4.51 -14.70
CA SER A 201 -19.38 4.81 -14.04
C SER A 201 -20.16 5.95 -14.72
N SER A 202 -19.44 6.84 -15.43
CA SER A 202 -20.00 7.91 -16.23
C SER A 202 -20.42 7.47 -17.64
N GLY A 203 -20.25 6.19 -17.99
CA GLY A 203 -20.68 5.61 -19.26
C GLY A 203 -19.63 5.65 -20.38
N LEU A 204 -18.40 6.10 -20.13
CA LEU A 204 -17.35 6.08 -21.14
C LEU A 204 -16.77 4.67 -21.32
N LEU A 205 -16.50 4.30 -22.57
CA LEU A 205 -15.96 2.99 -22.94
C LEU A 205 -14.48 2.87 -22.56
N VAL A 206 -14.14 1.80 -21.86
CA VAL A 206 -12.75 1.46 -21.52
C VAL A 206 -12.13 0.65 -22.66
N ASP A 207 -10.89 0.97 -23.04
CA ASP A 207 -10.12 0.23 -24.04
C ASP A 207 -9.62 -1.09 -23.43
N THR A 208 -10.46 -2.10 -23.47
CA THR A 208 -10.18 -3.41 -22.86
C THR A 208 -8.88 -4.05 -23.37
N PRO A 209 -8.57 -4.08 -24.69
CA PRO A 209 -7.29 -4.61 -25.18
C PRO A 209 -6.06 -3.90 -24.59
N LEU A 210 -6.10 -2.58 -24.44
CA LEU A 210 -5.03 -1.81 -23.81
C LEU A 210 -4.79 -2.27 -22.37
N TRP A 211 -5.87 -2.36 -21.59
CA TRP A 211 -5.77 -2.70 -20.17
C TRP A 211 -5.42 -4.16 -19.93
N ILE A 212 -5.88 -5.09 -20.78
CA ILE A 212 -5.40 -6.49 -20.76
C ILE A 212 -3.87 -6.50 -20.89
N ASN A 213 -3.34 -5.90 -21.97
CA ASN A 213 -1.89 -5.92 -22.20
C ASN A 213 -1.09 -5.26 -21.06
N CYS A 214 -1.58 -4.14 -20.55
CA CYS A 214 -0.95 -3.40 -19.46
C CYS A 214 -0.92 -4.21 -18.16
N LEU A 215 -2.08 -4.67 -17.70
CA LEU A 215 -2.25 -5.29 -16.38
C LEU A 215 -1.61 -6.68 -16.33
N GLU A 216 -1.75 -7.50 -17.39
CA GLU A 216 -1.10 -8.80 -17.44
C GLU A 216 0.42 -8.68 -17.41
N HIS A 217 0.99 -7.71 -18.14
CA HIS A 217 2.43 -7.46 -18.10
C HIS A 217 2.89 -7.10 -16.69
N ILE A 218 2.15 -6.23 -15.99
CA ILE A 218 2.47 -5.86 -14.60
C ILE A 218 2.43 -7.10 -13.71
N ILE A 219 1.38 -7.92 -13.78
CA ILE A 219 1.25 -9.12 -12.95
C ILE A 219 2.41 -10.10 -13.19
N LEU A 220 2.71 -10.39 -14.46
CA LEU A 220 3.75 -11.35 -14.86
C LEU A 220 5.17 -10.85 -14.51
N GLU A 221 5.40 -9.55 -14.49
CA GLU A 221 6.67 -8.96 -14.10
C GLU A 221 6.84 -8.86 -12.58
N ARG A 222 5.79 -8.48 -11.85
CA ARG A 222 5.87 -8.10 -10.43
C ARG A 222 5.74 -9.29 -9.47
N LEU A 223 4.90 -10.28 -9.80
CA LEU A 223 4.73 -11.45 -8.94
C LEU A 223 6.04 -12.22 -8.71
N PRO A 224 6.89 -12.51 -9.73
CA PRO A 224 8.15 -13.20 -9.51
C PRO A 224 9.15 -12.41 -8.65
N LEU A 225 8.98 -11.09 -8.52
CA LEU A 225 9.83 -10.21 -7.71
C LEU A 225 9.35 -10.09 -6.26
N GLY A 226 8.27 -10.79 -5.88
CA GLY A 226 7.64 -10.64 -4.56
C GLY A 226 6.88 -9.33 -4.38
N GLN A 227 6.63 -8.59 -5.46
CA GLN A 227 5.93 -7.30 -5.48
C GLN A 227 4.42 -7.55 -5.63
N ALA A 228 3.82 -8.12 -4.58
CA ALA A 228 2.43 -8.60 -4.60
C ALA A 228 1.38 -7.48 -4.61
N SER A 229 1.69 -6.31 -4.03
CA SER A 229 0.77 -5.16 -3.95
C SER A 229 0.36 -4.66 -5.33
N GLU A 230 1.33 -4.48 -6.23
CA GLU A 230 1.13 -4.02 -7.60
C GLU A 230 0.33 -5.03 -8.41
N ALA A 231 0.64 -6.33 -8.25
CA ALA A 231 -0.09 -7.40 -8.90
C ALA A 231 -1.53 -7.50 -8.39
N LEU A 232 -1.76 -7.33 -7.09
CA LEU A 232 -3.09 -7.31 -6.49
C LEU A 232 -3.93 -6.14 -7.03
N TRP A 233 -3.35 -4.95 -7.14
CA TRP A 233 -4.03 -3.81 -7.77
C TRP A 233 -4.33 -4.05 -9.25
N ALA A 234 -3.43 -4.71 -9.97
CA ALA A 234 -3.68 -5.06 -11.37
C ALA A 234 -4.82 -6.08 -11.51
N LEU A 235 -4.85 -7.14 -10.68
CA LEU A 235 -5.95 -8.10 -10.60
C LEU A 235 -7.26 -7.43 -10.20
N TRP A 236 -7.20 -6.48 -9.27
CA TRP A 236 -8.37 -5.69 -8.86
C TRP A 236 -8.95 -4.91 -10.04
N ILE A 237 -8.12 -4.20 -10.81
CA ILE A 237 -8.60 -3.48 -12.00
C ILE A 237 -9.14 -4.45 -13.05
N MET A 238 -8.50 -5.61 -13.26
CA MET A 238 -9.01 -6.64 -14.16
C MET A 238 -10.39 -7.15 -13.73
N LYS A 239 -10.57 -7.46 -12.44
CA LYS A 239 -11.88 -7.83 -11.87
C LYS A 239 -12.90 -6.73 -12.13
N GLN A 240 -12.54 -5.47 -11.86
CA GLN A 240 -13.45 -4.37 -12.10
C GLN A 240 -13.87 -4.38 -13.57
N LEU A 241 -12.94 -4.39 -14.51
CA LEU A 241 -13.20 -4.34 -15.96
C LEU A 241 -13.79 -5.62 -16.57
N ASP A 242 -14.17 -6.61 -15.76
CA ASP A 242 -14.66 -7.92 -16.22
C ASP A 242 -13.67 -8.62 -17.18
N ILE A 243 -12.37 -8.43 -16.95
CA ILE A 243 -11.30 -9.02 -17.75
C ILE A 243 -11.00 -10.44 -17.24
N THR A 244 -11.10 -11.42 -18.15
CA THR A 244 -10.72 -12.81 -17.89
C THR A 244 -9.20 -12.95 -17.75
N LEU A 245 -8.76 -13.69 -16.73
CA LEU A 245 -7.37 -14.08 -16.51
C LEU A 245 -6.88 -14.98 -17.65
N SER A 246 -5.73 -14.66 -18.25
CA SER A 246 -5.03 -15.60 -19.12
C SER A 246 -4.44 -16.78 -18.34
N GLU A 247 -4.17 -17.87 -19.06
CA GLU A 247 -3.47 -19.04 -18.51
C GLU A 247 -2.09 -18.68 -17.93
N ALA A 248 -1.39 -17.71 -18.53
CA ALA A 248 -0.10 -17.23 -18.04
C ALA A 248 -0.24 -16.55 -16.68
N VAL A 249 -1.23 -15.67 -16.51
CA VAL A 249 -1.51 -15.01 -15.23
C VAL A 249 -1.94 -16.03 -14.18
N GLY A 250 -2.85 -16.95 -14.52
CA GLY A 250 -3.28 -18.01 -13.61
C GLY A 250 -2.10 -18.87 -13.13
N THR A 251 -1.19 -19.24 -14.03
CA THR A 251 0.02 -20.00 -13.69
C THR A 251 0.98 -19.20 -12.80
N ALA A 252 1.12 -17.90 -13.04
CA ALA A 252 1.95 -17.02 -12.21
C ALA A 252 1.39 -16.90 -10.78
N VAL A 253 0.07 -16.77 -10.65
CA VAL A 253 -0.60 -16.73 -9.35
C VAL A 253 -0.54 -18.07 -8.63
N ASP A 254 -0.70 -19.22 -9.31
CA ASP A 254 -0.58 -20.55 -8.69
C ASP A 254 0.80 -20.79 -8.04
N ARG A 255 1.83 -20.13 -8.59
CA ARG A 255 3.20 -20.17 -8.05
C ARG A 255 3.46 -19.13 -6.96
N CYS A 256 2.54 -18.19 -6.75
CA CYS A 256 2.65 -17.17 -5.72
C CYS A 256 2.35 -17.76 -4.33
N GLU A 257 2.87 -17.10 -3.29
CA GLU A 257 2.65 -17.44 -1.89
C GLU A 257 1.84 -16.36 -1.16
N ASP A 258 1.55 -15.25 -1.83
CA ASP A 258 0.79 -14.14 -1.28
C ASP A 258 -0.71 -14.46 -1.24
N ALA A 259 -1.26 -14.55 -0.02
CA ALA A 259 -2.65 -14.92 0.20
C ALA A 259 -3.66 -13.93 -0.44
N PRO A 260 -3.51 -12.59 -0.31
CA PRO A 260 -4.38 -11.64 -1.01
C PRO A 260 -4.43 -11.81 -2.53
N VAL A 261 -3.28 -11.98 -3.19
CA VAL A 261 -3.22 -12.23 -4.64
C VAL A 261 -3.93 -13.53 -5.01
N ALA A 262 -3.64 -14.62 -4.29
CA ALA A 262 -4.26 -15.92 -4.53
C ALA A 262 -5.79 -15.87 -4.35
N LEU A 263 -6.27 -15.25 -3.27
CA LEU A 263 -7.70 -15.09 -3.01
C LEU A 263 -8.39 -14.24 -4.08
N MET A 264 -7.76 -13.16 -4.55
CA MET A 264 -8.31 -12.34 -5.63
C MET A 264 -8.46 -13.16 -6.92
N ALA A 265 -7.43 -13.92 -7.32
CA ALA A 265 -7.48 -14.70 -8.55
C ALA A 265 -8.47 -15.88 -8.46
N LEU A 266 -8.54 -16.57 -7.31
CA LEU A 266 -9.54 -17.62 -7.05
C LEU A 266 -10.96 -17.06 -7.13
N SER A 267 -11.20 -15.92 -6.48
CA SER A 267 -12.47 -15.19 -6.54
C SER A 267 -12.85 -14.84 -7.98
N MET A 268 -11.91 -14.33 -8.77
CA MET A 268 -12.14 -14.03 -10.19
C MET A 268 -12.49 -15.29 -10.98
N ALA A 269 -11.73 -16.37 -10.83
CA ALA A 269 -11.99 -17.61 -11.56
C ALA A 269 -13.33 -18.26 -11.21
N ASN A 270 -13.71 -18.28 -9.93
CA ASN A 270 -15.01 -18.78 -9.50
C ASN A 270 -16.19 -17.91 -9.94
N ASN A 271 -15.94 -16.63 -10.26
CA ASN A 271 -16.91 -15.74 -10.91
C ASN A 271 -16.88 -15.80 -12.46
N GLY A 272 -16.17 -16.76 -13.05
CA GLY A 272 -16.10 -16.94 -14.50
C GLY A 272 -15.07 -16.07 -15.21
N LEU A 273 -14.25 -15.31 -14.48
CA LEU A 273 -13.15 -14.50 -15.01
C LEU A 273 -11.81 -15.25 -15.02
N GLY A 274 -11.83 -16.59 -15.07
CA GLY A 274 -10.62 -17.40 -15.10
C GLY A 274 -10.95 -18.89 -15.11
N ASN A 275 -9.94 -19.73 -15.22
CA ASN A 275 -10.10 -21.18 -15.13
C ASN A 275 -9.64 -21.67 -13.74
N PRO A 276 -10.55 -22.09 -12.85
CA PRO A 276 -10.17 -22.61 -11.52
C PRO A 276 -9.20 -23.81 -11.59
N ALA A 277 -9.25 -24.60 -12.66
CA ALA A 277 -8.38 -25.76 -12.83
C ALA A 277 -6.89 -25.40 -13.02
N THR A 278 -6.56 -24.13 -13.26
CA THR A 278 -5.17 -23.66 -13.32
C THR A 278 -4.49 -23.67 -11.95
N PHE A 279 -5.25 -23.55 -10.85
CA PHE A 279 -4.70 -23.38 -9.51
C PHE A 279 -4.39 -24.70 -8.79
N THR A 280 -3.45 -25.47 -9.33
CA THR A 280 -3.12 -26.79 -8.78
C THR A 280 -2.33 -26.75 -7.48
N ARG A 281 -1.35 -25.85 -7.38
CA ARG A 281 -0.48 -25.73 -6.20
C ARG A 281 -1.23 -25.08 -5.04
N LEU A 282 -2.11 -24.11 -5.30
CA LEU A 282 -2.83 -23.43 -4.22
C LEU A 282 -3.62 -24.39 -3.31
N HIS A 283 -4.09 -25.53 -3.83
CA HIS A 283 -4.71 -26.58 -3.04
C HIS A 283 -3.86 -27.06 -1.85
N SER A 284 -2.52 -27.08 -1.97
CA SER A 284 -1.67 -27.48 -0.84
C SER A 284 -1.77 -26.53 0.35
N PHE A 285 -2.18 -25.28 0.13
CA PHE A 285 -2.40 -24.30 1.19
C PHE A 285 -3.75 -24.42 1.88
N ALA A 286 -4.61 -25.35 1.45
CA ALA A 286 -5.91 -25.58 2.05
C ALA A 286 -5.87 -26.58 3.23
N GLU A 287 -4.73 -27.20 3.53
CA GLU A 287 -4.61 -28.19 4.60
C GLU A 287 -4.85 -27.60 6.02
N PRO A 288 -5.40 -28.38 6.97
CA PRO A 288 -5.66 -27.89 8.33
C PRO A 288 -4.41 -27.34 9.05
N SER A 289 -3.21 -27.86 8.72
CA SER A 289 -1.95 -27.37 9.30
C SER A 289 -1.63 -25.92 8.92
N GLU A 290 -2.14 -25.44 7.80
CA GLU A 290 -1.88 -24.09 7.28
C GLU A 290 -2.65 -23.01 8.05
N LEU A 291 -3.70 -23.38 8.80
CA LEU A 291 -4.51 -22.46 9.60
C LEU A 291 -3.74 -21.74 10.71
N PHE A 292 -2.61 -22.29 11.14
CA PHE A 292 -1.69 -21.66 12.10
C PHE A 292 -0.38 -21.20 11.44
N GLY A 293 -0.28 -21.30 10.11
CA GLY A 293 0.89 -20.94 9.33
C GLY A 293 0.76 -19.59 8.64
N GLN A 294 1.71 -19.30 7.75
CA GLN A 294 1.77 -18.05 6.99
C GLN A 294 0.59 -17.90 6.00
N HIS A 295 0.02 -19.02 5.54
CA HIS A 295 -1.09 -19.03 4.58
C HIS A 295 -2.46 -19.17 5.23
N TRP A 296 -2.59 -18.92 6.54
CA TRP A 296 -3.85 -19.11 7.28
C TRP A 296 -5.03 -18.40 6.63
N LEU A 297 -4.82 -17.19 6.10
CA LEU A 297 -5.87 -16.38 5.48
C LEU A 297 -6.40 -17.05 4.20
N LEU A 298 -5.49 -17.54 3.35
CA LEU A 298 -5.85 -18.28 2.14
C LEU A 298 -6.52 -19.60 2.51
N CYS A 299 -5.95 -20.35 3.44
CA CYS A 299 -6.51 -21.61 3.92
C CYS A 299 -7.95 -21.41 4.44
N TYR A 300 -8.16 -20.42 5.31
CA TYR A 300 -9.45 -20.15 5.90
C TYR A 300 -10.49 -19.72 4.87
N GLU A 301 -10.23 -18.66 4.10
CA GLU A 301 -11.20 -18.12 3.15
C GLU A 301 -11.48 -19.09 2.01
N ALA A 302 -10.46 -19.74 1.45
CA ALA A 302 -10.67 -20.62 0.30
C ALA A 302 -11.41 -21.92 0.66
N ASN A 303 -11.22 -22.46 1.87
CA ASN A 303 -12.03 -23.57 2.36
C ASN A 303 -13.45 -23.11 2.70
N MET A 304 -13.63 -21.95 3.32
CA MET A 304 -14.94 -21.40 3.67
C MET A 304 -15.81 -21.16 2.42
N GLN A 305 -15.19 -20.71 1.33
CA GLN A 305 -15.86 -20.45 0.05
C GLN A 305 -15.91 -21.66 -0.89
N GLU A 306 -15.36 -22.81 -0.48
CA GLU A 306 -15.24 -24.03 -1.29
C GLU A 306 -14.45 -23.83 -2.61
N TRP A 307 -13.50 -22.88 -2.63
CA TRP A 307 -12.67 -22.60 -3.79
C TRP A 307 -11.48 -23.54 -3.90
N LEU A 308 -10.96 -23.97 -2.75
CA LEU A 308 -9.88 -24.94 -2.67
C LEU A 308 -10.32 -26.16 -1.85
N ASN A 309 -9.81 -27.31 -2.27
CA ASN A 309 -9.99 -28.59 -1.60
C ASN A 309 -8.66 -29.07 -1.03
N PRO A 310 -8.57 -29.42 0.25
CA PRO A 310 -7.37 -29.99 0.85
C PRO A 310 -7.00 -31.32 0.16
N PRO A 311 -5.74 -31.52 -0.27
CA PRO A 311 -5.30 -32.79 -0.85
C PRO A 311 -5.56 -34.02 0.02
N SER A 312 -5.51 -33.87 1.35
CA SER A 312 -5.86 -34.89 2.33
C SER A 312 -7.35 -35.29 2.33
N GLY A 313 -8.23 -34.44 1.77
CA GLY A 313 -9.68 -34.60 1.80
C GLY A 313 -10.31 -34.34 3.17
N VAL A 314 -9.55 -33.84 4.14
CA VAL A 314 -10.04 -33.51 5.49
C VAL A 314 -10.74 -32.15 5.47
N ASP A 315 -11.83 -32.00 6.22
CA ASP A 315 -12.44 -30.68 6.48
C ASP A 315 -11.47 -29.83 7.31
N ALA A 316 -10.72 -28.95 6.64
CA ALA A 316 -9.67 -28.13 7.26
C ALA A 316 -10.20 -27.31 8.45
N LEU A 317 -11.39 -26.71 8.31
CA LEU A 317 -11.97 -25.82 9.30
C LEU A 317 -12.58 -26.59 10.48
N GLY A 318 -13.06 -27.81 10.25
CA GLY A 318 -13.67 -28.67 11.28
C GLY A 318 -12.67 -29.33 12.24
N VAL A 319 -11.36 -29.35 11.92
CA VAL A 319 -10.33 -29.95 12.78
C VAL A 319 -10.14 -29.14 14.06
N HIS A 320 -10.23 -27.82 13.98
CA HIS A 320 -9.87 -26.90 15.06
C HIS A 320 -11.11 -26.12 15.53
N PRO A 321 -11.53 -26.26 16.80
CA PRO A 321 -12.76 -25.63 17.32
C PRO A 321 -12.83 -24.11 17.13
N GLN A 322 -11.69 -23.42 17.10
CA GLN A 322 -11.61 -21.98 16.91
C GLN A 322 -12.04 -21.57 15.49
N PHE A 323 -11.56 -22.27 14.48
CA PHE A 323 -11.90 -21.98 13.08
C PHE A 323 -13.29 -22.47 12.71
N ASP A 324 -13.72 -23.60 13.29
CA ASP A 324 -15.11 -24.05 13.17
C ASP A 324 -16.09 -23.04 13.78
N PHE A 325 -15.74 -22.45 14.93
CA PHE A 325 -16.52 -21.36 15.52
C PHE A 325 -16.62 -20.14 14.57
N LEU A 326 -15.52 -19.69 13.99
CA LEU A 326 -15.52 -18.56 13.04
C LEU A 326 -16.38 -18.87 11.80
N ARG A 327 -16.24 -20.08 11.23
CA ARG A 327 -17.07 -20.58 10.13
C ARG A 327 -18.55 -20.56 10.49
N ASN A 328 -18.92 -21.07 11.65
CA ASN A 328 -20.31 -21.12 12.13
C ASN A 328 -20.91 -19.72 12.38
N GLN A 329 -20.07 -18.71 12.63
CA GLN A 329 -20.48 -17.31 12.73
C GLN A 329 -20.44 -16.56 11.38
N ASN A 330 -20.12 -17.24 10.27
CA ASN A 330 -19.94 -16.66 8.94
C ASN A 330 -18.91 -15.50 8.93
N VAL A 331 -17.84 -15.61 9.72
CA VAL A 331 -16.77 -14.61 9.70
C VAL A 331 -16.00 -14.77 8.40
N SER A 332 -15.89 -13.70 7.63
CA SER A 332 -15.02 -13.62 6.46
C SER A 332 -14.13 -12.38 6.54
N PHE A 333 -12.88 -12.56 6.16
CA PHE A 333 -11.80 -11.59 6.05
C PHE A 333 -11.62 -11.11 4.61
N PHE A 334 -12.35 -11.66 3.64
CA PHE A 334 -12.26 -11.31 2.23
C PHE A 334 -13.64 -10.98 1.63
N ASN A 335 -13.84 -9.72 1.25
CA ASN A 335 -15.09 -9.29 0.61
C ASN A 335 -15.03 -9.42 -0.92
N ILE A 336 -15.52 -10.55 -1.43
CA ILE A 336 -15.68 -10.84 -2.87
C ILE A 336 -16.53 -9.78 -3.60
N ASN A 337 -17.48 -9.15 -2.92
CA ASN A 337 -18.43 -8.22 -3.51
C ASN A 337 -18.03 -6.76 -3.31
N ALA A 338 -16.81 -6.50 -2.84
CA ALA A 338 -16.30 -5.13 -2.74
C ALA A 338 -16.37 -4.44 -4.11
N LEU A 339 -17.01 -3.27 -4.11
CA LEU A 339 -17.08 -2.35 -5.25
C LEU A 339 -15.95 -1.34 -5.16
N PRO A 340 -15.48 -0.79 -6.28
CA PRO A 340 -14.45 0.23 -6.26
C PRO A 340 -15.06 1.48 -5.63
N ASN A 341 -14.27 2.20 -4.84
CA ASN A 341 -14.68 3.51 -4.37
C ASN A 341 -14.75 4.43 -5.60
N ILE A 342 -15.93 4.96 -5.93
CA ILE A 342 -16.07 5.91 -7.04
C ILE A 342 -15.72 7.29 -6.48
N PRO A 343 -14.61 7.92 -6.92
CA PRO A 343 -14.20 9.20 -6.38
C PRO A 343 -15.26 10.26 -6.63
N THR A 344 -15.65 10.99 -5.58
CA THR A 344 -16.47 12.19 -5.75
C THR A 344 -15.59 13.28 -6.35
N ARG A 345 -15.84 13.68 -7.59
CA ARG A 345 -15.12 14.78 -8.22
C ARG A 345 -15.80 16.10 -7.90
N HIS A 346 -15.12 16.93 -7.11
CA HIS A 346 -15.48 18.32 -7.00
C HIS A 346 -14.96 19.03 -8.24
N THR A 347 -15.87 19.47 -9.12
CA THR A 347 -15.48 20.43 -10.15
C THR A 347 -14.92 21.65 -9.43
N LEU A 348 -13.71 22.03 -9.79
CA LEU A 348 -13.15 23.30 -9.36
C LEU A 348 -14.03 24.39 -9.98
N GLY A 349 -15.04 24.85 -9.23
CA GLY A 349 -15.66 26.13 -9.51
C GLY A 349 -14.52 27.15 -9.63
N SER A 350 -14.51 27.90 -10.73
CA SER A 350 -13.55 28.99 -11.04
C SER A 350 -12.75 29.43 -9.81
N PHE A 351 -11.54 28.88 -9.64
CA PHE A 351 -10.73 29.12 -8.45
C PHE A 351 -10.46 30.63 -8.31
N SER A 352 -11.11 31.25 -7.32
CA SER A 352 -10.45 32.24 -6.48
C SER A 352 -9.80 31.46 -5.35
N GLY A 353 -8.48 31.61 -5.19
CA GLY A 353 -7.65 30.73 -4.38
C GLY A 353 -8.07 30.68 -2.91
N GLY A 354 -7.89 29.51 -2.28
CA GLY A 354 -8.04 29.37 -0.83
C GLY A 354 -8.09 27.93 -0.35
N ALA A 355 -6.92 27.46 0.12
CA ALA A 355 -6.69 26.60 1.29
C ALA A 355 -7.39 25.23 1.43
N GLY A 356 -6.56 24.22 1.74
CA GLY A 356 -6.95 23.15 2.67
C GLY A 356 -6.75 21.72 2.19
N GLY A 357 -5.51 21.30 1.92
CA GLY A 357 -5.15 19.88 1.99
C GLY A 357 -4.90 19.53 3.46
N GLY A 358 -5.81 18.76 4.05
CA GLY A 358 -5.61 18.16 5.37
C GLY A 358 -4.74 16.92 5.24
N TYR A 359 -3.73 16.85 6.11
CA TYR A 359 -2.96 15.65 6.41
C TYR A 359 -3.85 14.54 6.96
#